data_AF-A0A2S4YZQ1-F1
#
_entry.id   AF-A0A2S4YZQ1-F1
#
_cell.length_a   1.000
_cell.length_b   1.000
_cell.length_c   1.000
_cell.angle_alpha   90.00
_cell.angle_beta   90.00
_cell.angle_gamma   90.00
#
_symmetry.space_group_name_H-M   'P 1'
#
loop_
_entity.id
_entity.type
_entity.pdbx_description
1 polymer ?
#
loop_
_entity_poly.entity_id
_entity_poly.type
_entity_poly.pdbx_seq_one_letter_code
_entity_poly.pdbx_strand_id
1 'polypeptide(L)'
;MTPPPGWYPDPTAAHLERWWDGRAWTEHRRHREAPTAPLAHQVPPQPPAFPAQPVAHPQQPLTTPQPAASSGRARAVALTVAGAVLVAAIVTGAFVLRGGDDGDPTAGTTPHPAPTASPPTDEPSTPPPSTASPTGDPRVVVDQLNGITLTMPDGWVKPEFVSDDTVVMTTDGTYDCPGDPGMCRHGLVTTHTATSTEETSPKALAEADISEAAGLAFDQDTLNRRPFGGMTGHQTVAQGPVAVAGRAGYYVRWQVTTAKGPGGYVQSLVFPSSMGTEAPVVVRYVFDAGQDGPPLADMDRITRGIRPVGDAATGGGVGSSIGPTP
;
A
#
# COMPACT_ATOMS: atom_id res chain seq x y z
N MET A 1 -38.17 19.23 7.99
CA MET A 1 -37.42 20.42 7.50
C MET A 1 -36.24 19.89 6.72
N THR A 2 -36.05 20.33 5.48
CA THR A 2 -34.93 19.89 4.63
C THR A 2 -33.74 20.80 4.89
N PRO A 3 -32.50 20.28 4.99
CA PRO A 3 -31.31 21.12 5.17
C PRO A 3 -31.17 22.15 4.03
N PRO A 4 -30.69 23.37 4.31
CA PRO A 4 -30.43 24.37 3.28
C PRO A 4 -29.32 23.90 2.33
N PRO A 5 -29.23 24.43 1.11
CA PRO A 5 -28.14 24.10 0.18
C PRO A 5 -26.76 24.33 0.81
N GLY A 6 -25.84 23.40 0.66
CA GLY A 6 -24.54 23.45 1.32
C GLY A 6 -23.70 22.19 1.15
N TRP A 7 -22.48 22.23 1.67
CA TRP A 7 -21.59 21.07 1.77
C TRP A 7 -21.91 20.29 3.05
N TYR A 8 -22.13 18.99 2.90
CA TYR A 8 -22.43 18.10 4.01
C TYR A 8 -21.61 16.82 3.87
N PRO A 9 -21.40 16.05 4.96
CA PRO A 9 -20.70 14.77 4.89
C PRO A 9 -21.34 13.84 3.85
N ASP A 10 -20.52 13.28 2.96
CA ASP A 10 -21.01 12.36 1.93
C ASP A 10 -21.42 11.02 2.59
N PRO A 11 -22.71 10.62 2.52
CA PRO A 11 -23.17 9.36 3.12
C PRO A 11 -22.56 8.11 2.45
N THR A 12 -21.97 8.25 1.27
CA THR A 12 -21.28 7.17 0.54
C THR A 12 -19.76 7.21 0.68
N ALA A 13 -19.19 8.27 1.25
CA ALA A 13 -17.75 8.42 1.45
C ALA A 13 -17.44 9.35 2.65
N ALA A 14 -17.24 8.78 3.84
CA ALA A 14 -17.12 9.53 5.10
C ALA A 14 -15.96 10.55 5.17
N HIS A 15 -14.96 10.45 4.29
CA HIS A 15 -13.82 11.36 4.19
C HIS A 15 -14.06 12.57 3.26
N LEU A 16 -15.21 12.61 2.58
CA LEU A 16 -15.57 13.67 1.64
C LEU A 16 -16.81 14.44 2.10
N GLU A 17 -16.94 15.67 1.60
CA GLU A 17 -18.19 16.42 1.62
C GLU A 17 -18.81 16.40 0.23
N ARG A 18 -20.13 16.21 0.17
CA ARG A 18 -20.93 16.26 -1.05
C ARG A 18 -21.83 17.49 -1.00
N TRP A 19 -22.08 18.11 -2.16
CA TRP A 19 -22.93 19.30 -2.22
C TRP A 19 -24.42 18.90 -2.30
N TRP A 20 -25.21 19.45 -1.38
CA TRP A 20 -26.68 19.40 -1.37
C TRP A 20 -27.24 20.70 -1.96
N ASP A 21 -28.15 20.60 -2.93
CA ASP A 21 -28.72 21.78 -3.62
C ASP A 21 -30.03 22.31 -2.98
N GLY A 22 -30.45 21.74 -1.85
CA GLY A 22 -31.72 22.04 -1.19
C GLY A 22 -32.86 21.06 -1.52
N ARG A 23 -32.69 20.21 -2.54
CA ARG A 23 -33.67 19.20 -2.98
C ARG A 23 -33.05 17.81 -3.21
N ALA A 24 -31.81 17.74 -3.69
CA ALA A 24 -31.07 16.52 -3.97
C ALA A 24 -29.55 16.68 -3.77
N TRP A 25 -28.85 15.55 -3.67
CA TRP A 25 -27.39 15.50 -3.66
C TRP A 25 -26.86 15.63 -5.08
N THR A 26 -25.89 16.52 -5.31
CA THR A 26 -25.23 16.69 -6.62
C THR A 26 -23.96 15.87 -6.71
N GLU A 27 -23.36 15.67 -7.89
CA GLU A 27 -22.10 14.92 -8.03
C GLU A 27 -20.84 15.68 -7.57
N HIS A 28 -20.97 16.94 -7.12
CA HIS A 28 -19.82 17.70 -6.61
C HIS A 28 -19.38 17.14 -5.25
N ARG A 29 -18.13 16.70 -5.19
CA ARG A 29 -17.46 16.18 -3.98
C ARG A 29 -16.17 16.95 -3.72
N ARG A 30 -15.85 17.19 -2.45
CA ARG A 30 -14.58 17.79 -2.02
C ARG A 30 -14.04 17.09 -0.78
N HIS A 31 -12.73 17.14 -0.58
CA HIS A 31 -12.16 16.77 0.71
C HIS A 31 -12.61 17.77 1.77
N ARG A 32 -12.92 17.27 2.98
CA ARG A 32 -13.19 18.14 4.12
C ARG A 32 -11.96 19.01 4.33
N GLU A 33 -12.11 20.31 4.10
CA GLU A 33 -11.06 21.27 4.38
C GLU A 33 -10.90 21.33 5.90
N ALA A 34 -9.78 20.80 6.40
CA ALA A 34 -9.43 20.96 7.80
C ALA A 34 -9.31 22.47 8.07
N PRO A 35 -9.94 23.02 9.13
CA PRO A 35 -9.75 24.42 9.45
C PRO A 35 -8.27 24.67 9.68
N THR A 36 -7.65 25.48 8.82
CA THR A 36 -6.37 26.11 9.15
C THR A 36 -6.68 27.07 10.29
N ALA A 37 -6.50 26.60 11.54
CA ALA A 37 -6.64 27.45 12.70
C ALA A 37 -5.61 28.59 12.58
N PRO A 38 -6.03 29.86 12.67
CA PRO A 38 -5.06 30.94 12.79
C PRO A 38 -4.28 30.73 14.09
N LEU A 39 -2.94 30.87 14.02
CA LEU A 39 -2.03 30.91 15.16
C LEU A 39 -2.38 32.12 16.05
N ALA A 40 -3.42 31.97 16.88
CA ALA A 40 -3.68 32.87 17.99
C ALA A 40 -2.70 32.53 19.12
N HIS A 41 -1.83 33.50 19.44
CA HIS A 41 -0.94 33.45 20.59
C HIS A 41 -1.78 33.30 21.86
N GLN A 42 -1.80 32.12 22.46
CA GLN A 42 -2.25 31.91 23.83
C GLN A 42 -1.21 31.05 24.56
N VAL A 43 -0.31 31.74 25.24
CA VAL A 43 0.61 31.17 26.23
C VAL A 43 -0.19 30.88 27.51
N PRO A 44 -0.25 29.65 28.03
CA PRO A 44 -0.85 29.38 29.33
C PRO A 44 0.06 29.93 30.47
N PRO A 45 -0.52 30.43 31.57
CA PRO A 45 0.26 31.00 32.67
C PRO A 45 1.05 29.91 33.43
N GLN A 46 2.35 30.15 33.60
CA GLN A 46 3.25 29.32 34.42
C GLN A 46 2.92 29.43 35.93
N PRO A 47 3.03 28.35 36.72
CA PRO A 47 2.97 28.41 38.18
C PRO A 47 4.27 29.03 38.78
N PRO A 48 4.19 29.63 39.99
CA PRO A 48 5.31 30.37 40.58
C PRO A 48 6.49 29.47 40.97
N ALA A 49 7.70 29.96 40.66
CA ALA A 49 8.97 29.32 40.99
C ALA A 49 9.29 29.41 42.49
N PHE A 50 9.77 28.30 43.07
CA PHE A 50 10.41 28.26 44.39
C PHE A 50 11.88 28.74 44.27
N PRO A 51 12.43 29.45 45.28
CA PRO A 51 13.83 29.87 45.24
C PRO A 51 14.78 28.69 45.55
N ALA A 52 15.66 28.37 44.61
CA ALA A 52 16.77 27.44 44.81
C ALA A 52 17.96 28.15 45.48
N GLN A 53 18.46 27.56 46.57
CA GLN A 53 19.67 27.98 47.28
C GLN A 53 20.94 27.60 46.48
N PRO A 54 22.03 28.38 46.55
CA PRO A 54 23.25 28.11 45.78
C PRO A 54 24.10 27.01 46.43
N VAL A 55 24.32 25.91 45.71
CA VAL A 55 25.37 24.93 46.01
C VAL A 55 26.64 25.30 45.25
N ALA A 56 27.71 25.55 45.99
CA ALA A 56 29.04 25.82 45.46
C ALA A 56 29.67 24.54 44.89
N HIS A 57 30.09 24.58 43.62
CA HIS A 57 30.98 23.58 43.03
C HIS A 57 32.32 24.24 42.67
N PRO A 58 33.47 23.63 43.00
CA PRO A 58 34.78 24.21 42.73
C PRO A 58 35.14 24.13 41.23
N GLN A 59 35.76 25.21 40.75
CA GLN A 59 36.18 25.45 39.37
C GLN A 59 37.42 24.60 39.02
N GLN A 60 37.40 23.94 37.85
CA GLN A 60 38.59 23.48 37.14
C GLN A 60 38.80 24.36 35.90
N PRO A 61 40.00 24.90 35.63
CA PRO A 61 40.22 25.75 34.47
C PRO A 61 40.48 24.92 33.21
N LEU A 62 39.63 25.09 32.19
CA LEU A 62 39.93 24.71 30.80
C LEU A 62 40.42 25.95 30.06
N THR A 63 41.72 25.93 29.75
CA THR A 63 42.39 26.91 28.89
C THR A 63 42.29 26.46 27.44
N THR A 64 41.87 27.36 26.56
CA THR A 64 42.15 27.35 25.11
C THR A 64 42.53 28.79 24.72
N PRO A 65 43.15 29.12 23.56
CA PRO A 65 43.50 28.31 22.39
C PRO A 65 44.91 28.55 21.80
N GLN A 66 45.46 27.62 20.99
CA GLN A 66 46.32 27.94 19.82
C GLN A 66 46.61 26.66 18.98
N PRO A 67 46.43 26.66 17.65
CA PRO A 67 47.09 25.70 16.78
C PRO A 67 48.39 26.29 16.20
N ALA A 68 49.52 25.64 16.47
CA ALA A 68 50.81 25.94 15.87
C ALA A 68 50.99 25.17 14.55
N ALA A 69 51.50 25.86 13.54
CA ALA A 69 51.89 25.31 12.25
C ALA A 69 53.24 24.57 12.29
N SER A 70 53.37 23.48 11.52
CA SER A 70 54.59 23.02 10.81
C SER A 70 54.21 21.79 9.97
N SER A 71 54.13 21.90 8.64
CA SER A 71 55.20 21.73 7.63
C SER A 71 55.82 20.32 7.60
N GLY A 72 55.55 19.55 6.52
CA GLY A 72 56.18 18.24 6.34
C GLY A 72 55.71 17.38 5.15
N ARG A 73 55.88 17.88 3.92
CA ARG A 73 56.17 17.18 2.63
C ARG A 73 55.73 15.70 2.48
N ALA A 74 54.70 15.42 1.69
CA ALA A 74 54.74 15.11 0.25
C ALA A 74 55.01 13.63 -0.11
N ARG A 75 54.04 13.00 -0.79
CA ARG A 75 54.23 12.27 -2.05
C ARG A 75 52.88 12.10 -2.76
N ALA A 76 52.91 12.44 -4.04
CA ALA A 76 51.81 12.43 -4.98
C ALA A 76 51.54 11.02 -5.51
N VAL A 77 50.27 10.74 -5.85
CA VAL A 77 49.90 10.06 -7.09
C VAL A 77 48.60 10.68 -7.59
N ALA A 78 48.69 11.30 -8.77
CA ALA A 78 47.57 11.74 -9.57
C ALA A 78 47.10 10.59 -10.46
N LEU A 79 45.79 10.38 -10.57
CA LEU A 79 45.16 9.77 -11.73
C LEU A 79 43.87 10.54 -12.06
N THR A 80 44.00 11.39 -13.07
CA THR A 80 42.92 11.99 -13.84
C THR A 80 42.36 10.97 -14.82
N VAL A 81 41.06 10.74 -14.84
CA VAL A 81 40.36 10.35 -16.06
C VAL A 81 39.12 11.22 -16.21
N ALA A 82 39.19 12.10 -17.19
CA ALA A 82 38.06 12.79 -17.77
C ALA A 82 37.29 11.83 -18.66
N GLY A 83 35.96 11.90 -18.61
CA GLY A 83 35.05 11.20 -19.50
C GLY A 83 33.83 12.07 -19.76
N ALA A 84 34.03 13.16 -20.48
CA ALA A 84 32.92 13.90 -21.08
C ALA A 84 32.47 13.14 -22.33
N VAL A 85 31.24 12.64 -22.33
CA VAL A 85 30.51 12.32 -23.56
C VAL A 85 29.14 12.98 -23.46
N LEU A 86 29.01 14.05 -24.23
CA LEU A 86 27.78 14.75 -24.51
C LEU A 86 27.31 14.27 -25.89
N VAL A 87 26.12 13.69 -25.98
CA VAL A 87 25.35 13.67 -27.24
C VAL A 87 23.87 13.92 -26.90
N ALA A 88 23.39 15.02 -27.44
CA ALA A 88 21.99 15.42 -27.50
C ALA A 88 21.34 14.92 -28.80
N ALA A 89 20.05 14.59 -28.74
CA ALA A 89 19.04 14.68 -29.81
C ALA A 89 17.73 14.10 -29.23
N ILE A 90 16.77 14.90 -28.74
CA ILE A 90 15.68 15.53 -29.50
C ILE A 90 15.30 14.76 -30.76
N VAL A 91 14.21 14.00 -30.68
CA VAL A 91 13.32 13.76 -31.83
C VAL A 91 11.90 14.05 -31.38
N THR A 92 11.45 15.24 -31.78
CA THR A 92 10.05 15.64 -31.85
C THR A 92 9.38 14.81 -32.94
N GLY A 93 8.45 13.93 -32.56
CA GLY A 93 7.58 13.20 -33.47
C GLY A 93 6.15 13.71 -33.35
N ALA A 94 5.89 14.88 -33.92
CA ALA A 94 4.53 15.39 -34.12
C ALA A 94 3.84 14.54 -35.19
N PHE A 95 2.84 13.74 -34.79
CA PHE A 95 1.89 13.17 -35.74
C PHE A 95 0.67 14.07 -35.83
N VAL A 96 0.58 14.75 -36.97
CA VAL A 96 -0.53 15.60 -37.39
C VAL A 96 -1.30 14.84 -38.46
N LEU A 97 -2.53 14.44 -38.15
CA LEU A 97 -3.63 14.15 -39.09
C LEU A 97 -4.87 14.66 -38.34
N ARG A 98 -5.38 15.88 -38.57
CA ARG A 98 -6.16 16.42 -39.69
C ARG A 98 -7.43 15.64 -40.02
N GLY A 99 -8.57 16.31 -39.81
CA GLY A 99 -9.94 15.95 -40.17
C GLY A 99 -10.79 15.82 -38.90
N GLY A 100 -11.59 16.79 -38.44
CA GLY A 100 -12.36 17.78 -39.18
C GLY A 100 -13.63 17.14 -39.72
N ASP A 101 -14.71 17.13 -38.94
CA ASP A 101 -15.98 17.76 -39.31
C ASP A 101 -17.04 17.61 -38.21
N ASP A 102 -17.65 18.76 -37.90
CA ASP A 102 -18.85 18.94 -37.09
C ASP A 102 -20.08 18.35 -37.79
N GLY A 103 -21.00 17.76 -37.02
CA GLY A 103 -22.28 17.32 -37.57
C GLY A 103 -23.18 16.58 -36.58
N ASP A 104 -23.79 17.31 -35.64
CA ASP A 104 -25.17 17.02 -35.20
C ASP A 104 -26.06 18.00 -36.00
N PRO A 105 -27.17 17.54 -36.61
CA PRO A 105 -28.43 17.68 -35.88
C PRO A 105 -29.47 16.56 -36.11
N THR A 106 -30.36 16.48 -35.12
CA THR A 106 -31.81 16.22 -35.19
C THR A 106 -32.34 14.77 -35.26
N ALA A 107 -32.94 14.39 -34.13
CA ALA A 107 -34.36 14.01 -33.96
C ALA A 107 -35.03 13.18 -35.06
N GLY A 108 -35.32 11.91 -34.72
CA GLY A 108 -36.24 11.04 -35.45
C GLY A 108 -36.98 10.11 -34.50
N THR A 109 -37.99 10.63 -33.82
CA THR A 109 -39.02 9.83 -33.12
C THR A 109 -39.73 8.92 -34.13
N THR A 110 -39.70 7.61 -33.91
CA THR A 110 -40.69 6.68 -34.47
C THR A 110 -41.21 5.75 -33.36
N PRO A 111 -42.54 5.59 -33.20
CA PRO A 111 -43.11 4.72 -32.17
C PRO A 111 -42.97 3.24 -32.58
N HIS A 112 -42.42 2.42 -31.68
CA HIS A 112 -42.47 0.98 -31.82
C HIS A 112 -43.80 0.45 -31.27
N PRO A 113 -44.55 -0.40 -32.00
CA PRO A 113 -45.80 -0.95 -31.52
C PRO A 113 -45.56 -1.97 -30.39
N ALA A 114 -46.42 -1.92 -29.39
CA ALA A 114 -46.50 -2.92 -28.32
C ALA A 114 -46.89 -4.30 -28.88
N PRO A 115 -46.27 -5.41 -28.42
CA PRO A 115 -46.87 -6.71 -28.58
C PRO A 115 -47.85 -7.00 -27.45
N THR A 116 -49.06 -7.34 -27.88
CA THR A 116 -50.17 -7.92 -27.13
C THR A 116 -49.74 -9.12 -26.28
N ALA A 117 -50.37 -9.21 -25.10
CA ALA A 117 -50.24 -10.25 -24.10
C ALA A 117 -50.46 -11.68 -24.63
N SER A 118 -49.66 -12.62 -24.12
CA SER A 118 -49.88 -14.06 -24.17
C SER A 118 -50.27 -14.59 -22.77
N PRO A 119 -51.05 -15.69 -22.67
CA PRO A 119 -51.69 -16.17 -21.43
C PRO A 119 -50.68 -16.78 -20.42
N PRO A 120 -51.07 -16.99 -19.14
CA PRO A 120 -50.14 -17.31 -18.07
C PRO A 120 -49.59 -18.73 -18.25
N THR A 121 -48.26 -18.86 -18.21
CA THR A 121 -47.56 -20.13 -18.02
C THR A 121 -47.02 -20.14 -16.59
N ASP A 122 -47.27 -21.25 -15.90
CA ASP A 122 -46.94 -21.47 -14.49
C ASP A 122 -45.50 -21.06 -14.13
N GLU A 123 -45.40 -20.23 -13.08
CA GLU A 123 -44.16 -19.87 -12.40
C GLU A 123 -43.48 -21.13 -11.84
N PRO A 124 -42.20 -21.41 -12.17
CA PRO A 124 -41.36 -22.21 -11.30
C PRO A 124 -41.08 -21.37 -10.05
N SER A 125 -41.50 -21.86 -8.89
CA SER A 125 -41.23 -21.22 -7.60
C SER A 125 -39.74 -20.90 -7.47
N THR A 126 -39.44 -19.61 -7.30
CA THR A 126 -38.11 -19.13 -6.92
C THR A 126 -37.76 -19.77 -5.56
N PRO A 127 -36.71 -20.60 -5.45
CA PRO A 127 -36.27 -21.07 -4.15
C PRO A 127 -35.82 -19.85 -3.33
N PRO A 128 -36.06 -19.83 -2.00
CA PRO A 128 -35.67 -18.70 -1.16
C PRO A 128 -34.17 -18.41 -1.32
N PRO A 129 -33.73 -17.16 -1.15
CA PRO A 129 -32.31 -16.83 -1.23
C PRO A 129 -31.58 -17.77 -0.29
N SER A 130 -30.78 -18.67 -0.86
CA SER A 130 -29.88 -19.49 -0.07
C SER A 130 -28.97 -18.51 0.63
N THR A 131 -29.14 -18.38 1.94
CA THR A 131 -28.15 -17.80 2.83
C THR A 131 -26.88 -18.58 2.56
N ALA A 132 -25.99 -18.01 1.75
CA ALA A 132 -24.68 -18.57 1.51
C ALA A 132 -24.03 -18.64 2.89
N SER A 133 -23.97 -19.86 3.43
CA SER A 133 -23.07 -20.16 4.53
C SER A 133 -21.66 -19.77 4.06
N PRO A 134 -20.77 -19.25 4.93
CA PRO A 134 -19.41 -18.93 4.52
C PRO A 134 -18.65 -20.24 4.31
N THR A 135 -18.92 -20.92 3.19
CA THR A 135 -18.28 -22.16 2.77
C THR A 135 -16.95 -21.83 2.08
N GLY A 136 -16.17 -20.94 2.69
CA GLY A 136 -14.80 -20.67 2.26
C GLY A 136 -13.84 -21.60 3.00
N ASP A 137 -12.80 -22.07 2.32
CA ASP A 137 -11.67 -22.71 3.00
C ASP A 137 -11.14 -21.73 4.06
N PRO A 138 -11.09 -22.11 5.36
CA PRO A 138 -10.62 -21.21 6.42
C PRO A 138 -9.18 -20.75 6.19
N ARG A 139 -8.38 -21.50 5.42
CA ARG A 139 -7.01 -21.15 5.06
C ARG A 139 -6.91 -20.25 3.83
N VAL A 140 -8.01 -19.75 3.30
CA VAL A 140 -8.00 -18.76 2.22
C VAL A 140 -8.41 -17.40 2.79
N VAL A 141 -7.53 -16.42 2.62
CA VAL A 141 -7.81 -15.01 2.86
C VAL A 141 -8.24 -14.40 1.54
N VAL A 142 -9.38 -13.71 1.53
CA VAL A 142 -9.90 -13.03 0.35
C VAL A 142 -9.69 -11.54 0.54
N ASP A 143 -8.88 -10.95 -0.33
CA ASP A 143 -8.69 -9.51 -0.43
C ASP A 143 -9.49 -9.01 -1.64
N GLN A 144 -10.73 -8.62 -1.36
CA GLN A 144 -11.65 -8.14 -2.39
C GLN A 144 -11.22 -6.79 -2.98
N LEU A 145 -10.51 -5.97 -2.21
CA LEU A 145 -10.09 -4.64 -2.64
C LEU A 145 -9.02 -4.72 -3.72
N ASN A 146 -8.03 -5.60 -3.52
CA ASN A 146 -6.95 -5.81 -4.49
C ASN A 146 -7.25 -6.95 -5.50
N GLY A 147 -8.40 -7.62 -5.36
CA GLY A 147 -8.87 -8.64 -6.29
C GLY A 147 -8.09 -9.95 -6.23
N ILE A 148 -7.49 -10.27 -5.07
CA ILE A 148 -6.67 -11.47 -4.88
C ILE A 148 -7.15 -12.32 -3.70
N THR A 149 -6.72 -13.57 -3.70
CA THR A 149 -6.81 -14.50 -2.57
C THR A 149 -5.40 -14.91 -2.17
N LEU A 150 -5.17 -15.08 -0.87
CA LEU A 150 -3.91 -15.55 -0.31
C LEU A 150 -4.15 -16.87 0.42
N THR A 151 -3.33 -17.87 0.11
CA THR A 151 -3.34 -19.14 0.86
C THR A 151 -2.52 -18.97 2.13
N MET A 152 -3.17 -19.17 3.28
CA MET A 152 -2.61 -19.05 4.61
C MET A 152 -1.79 -20.30 4.98
N PRO A 153 -0.49 -20.16 5.30
CA PRO A 153 0.32 -21.24 5.86
C PRO A 153 -0.16 -21.64 7.26
N ASP A 154 0.30 -22.81 7.72
CA ASP A 154 0.05 -23.24 9.10
C ASP A 154 0.71 -22.28 10.10
N GLY A 155 0.05 -22.03 11.25
CA GLY A 155 0.54 -21.08 12.26
C GLY A 155 0.25 -19.59 11.97
N TRP A 156 -0.32 -19.31 10.80
CA TRP A 156 -0.86 -17.99 10.46
C TRP A 156 -2.35 -17.93 10.72
N VAL A 157 -2.83 -16.74 11.05
CA VAL A 157 -4.23 -16.45 11.34
C VAL A 157 -4.70 -15.23 10.55
N LYS A 158 -6.02 -15.14 10.37
CA LYS A 158 -6.63 -13.92 9.86
C LYS A 158 -6.45 -12.82 10.91
N PRO A 159 -6.20 -11.57 10.49
CA PRO A 159 -6.01 -10.49 11.42
C PRO A 159 -7.29 -10.22 12.18
N GLU A 160 -7.22 -10.34 13.51
CA GLU A 160 -8.27 -9.89 14.41
C GLU A 160 -7.79 -8.61 15.11
N PHE A 161 -8.70 -7.64 15.27
CA PHE A 161 -8.44 -6.39 15.99
C PHE A 161 -7.25 -5.57 15.45
N VAL A 162 -7.03 -5.58 14.13
CA VAL A 162 -6.03 -4.71 13.48
C VAL A 162 -6.62 -3.34 13.17
N SER A 163 -5.84 -2.29 13.35
CA SER A 163 -6.25 -0.90 13.04
C SER A 163 -5.98 -0.51 11.58
N ASP A 164 -5.17 -1.30 10.90
CA ASP A 164 -4.77 -1.12 9.50
C ASP A 164 -5.53 -2.13 8.64
N ASP A 165 -6.32 -1.62 7.68
CA ASP A 165 -7.18 -2.40 6.80
C ASP A 165 -6.43 -3.06 5.64
N THR A 166 -5.15 -2.70 5.45
CA THR A 166 -4.26 -3.36 4.47
C THR A 166 -3.72 -4.69 4.99
N VAL A 167 -3.84 -4.96 6.29
CA VAL A 167 -3.37 -6.21 6.89
C VAL A 167 -4.29 -7.36 6.49
N VAL A 168 -3.72 -8.38 5.87
CA VAL A 168 -4.47 -9.56 5.41
C VAL A 168 -4.14 -10.82 6.20
N MET A 169 -2.99 -10.87 6.87
CA MET A 169 -2.54 -12.08 7.55
C MET A 169 -1.49 -11.75 8.62
N THR A 170 -1.56 -12.44 9.76
CA THR A 170 -0.56 -12.32 10.83
C THR A 170 -0.17 -13.69 11.38
N THR A 171 0.96 -13.78 12.07
CA THR A 171 1.18 -14.88 13.01
C THR A 171 0.21 -14.75 14.19
N ASP A 172 -0.07 -15.88 14.85
CA ASP A 172 -0.86 -15.85 16.08
C ASP A 172 -0.08 -15.16 17.23
N GLY A 173 -0.82 -14.47 18.11
CA GLY A 173 -0.26 -13.81 19.28
C GLY A 173 0.53 -12.52 19.00
N THR A 174 0.77 -11.78 20.09
CA THR A 174 1.58 -10.56 20.12
C THR A 174 2.63 -10.66 21.22
N TYR A 175 3.66 -9.82 21.14
CA TYR A 175 4.69 -9.71 22.15
C TYR A 175 5.09 -8.24 22.37
N ASP A 176 5.77 -7.94 23.48
CA ASP A 176 6.25 -6.58 23.74
C ASP A 176 7.39 -6.21 22.79
N CYS A 177 7.22 -5.12 22.05
CA CYS A 177 8.25 -4.62 21.17
C CYS A 177 9.56 -4.34 21.96
N PRO A 178 10.74 -4.72 21.44
CA PRO A 178 12.01 -4.57 22.16
C PRO A 178 12.47 -3.10 22.28
N GLY A 179 11.97 -2.24 21.41
CA GLY A 179 12.21 -0.81 21.33
C GLY A 179 11.28 0.00 22.23
N ASP A 180 10.53 0.89 21.59
CA ASP A 180 9.51 1.70 22.26
C ASP A 180 8.29 0.86 22.64
N PRO A 181 7.53 1.24 23.69
CA PRO A 181 6.36 0.49 24.13
C PRO A 181 5.30 0.30 23.03
N GLY A 182 4.89 -0.95 22.84
CA GLY A 182 3.91 -1.36 21.85
C GLY A 182 3.81 -2.87 21.74
N MET A 183 2.78 -3.34 21.02
CA MET A 183 2.60 -4.76 20.72
C MET A 183 3.12 -5.05 19.32
N CYS A 184 4.10 -5.95 19.24
CA CYS A 184 4.69 -6.46 18.01
C CYS A 184 4.12 -7.84 17.67
N ARG A 185 4.30 -8.27 16.42
CA ARG A 185 3.96 -9.60 15.92
C ARG A 185 5.13 -10.16 15.14
N HIS A 186 5.31 -11.48 15.19
CA HIS A 186 6.42 -12.14 14.52
C HIS A 186 6.31 -12.17 13.00
N GLY A 187 5.08 -12.18 12.47
CA GLY A 187 4.82 -12.11 11.04
C GLY A 187 3.61 -11.27 10.71
N LEU A 188 3.75 -10.46 9.67
CA LEU A 188 2.72 -9.60 9.12
C LEU A 188 2.76 -9.63 7.59
N VAL A 189 1.59 -9.71 6.96
CA VAL A 189 1.43 -9.52 5.51
C VAL A 189 0.37 -8.47 5.26
N THR A 190 0.72 -7.48 4.45
CA THR A 190 -0.20 -6.43 4.00
C THR A 190 -0.29 -6.38 2.48
N THR A 191 -1.42 -5.91 1.98
CA THR A 191 -1.71 -5.78 0.55
C THR A 191 -2.33 -4.42 0.27
N HIS A 192 -1.89 -3.78 -0.81
CA HIS A 192 -2.50 -2.54 -1.28
C HIS A 192 -2.27 -2.38 -2.78
N THR A 193 -3.08 -1.52 -3.39
CA THR A 193 -2.88 -1.12 -4.79
C THR A 193 -1.95 0.07 -4.82
N ALA A 194 -0.94 0.04 -5.69
CA ALA A 194 -0.11 1.20 -5.98
C ALA A 194 -1.00 2.25 -6.66
N THR A 195 -1.33 3.31 -5.92
CA THR A 195 -2.10 4.45 -6.42
C THR A 195 -1.19 5.66 -6.42
N SER A 196 -1.23 6.46 -7.48
CA SER A 196 -0.43 7.70 -7.62
C SER A 196 1.00 7.56 -8.18
N THR A 197 1.26 6.61 -9.08
CA THR A 197 2.51 6.56 -9.87
C THR A 197 2.22 6.49 -11.37
N GLU A 198 2.96 7.24 -12.19
CA GLU A 198 3.01 7.00 -13.65
C GLU A 198 3.81 5.72 -13.96
N GLU A 199 4.68 5.32 -13.04
CA GLU A 199 5.40 4.06 -13.08
C GLU A 199 4.46 2.87 -12.82
N THR A 200 4.53 1.86 -13.68
CA THR A 200 3.71 0.65 -13.63
C THR A 200 4.52 -0.63 -13.71
N SER A 201 5.84 -0.52 -13.93
CA SER A 201 6.76 -1.65 -13.94
C SER A 201 6.83 -2.31 -12.55
N PRO A 202 6.52 -3.61 -12.43
CA PRO A 202 6.60 -4.31 -11.16
C PRO A 202 7.98 -4.22 -10.50
N LYS A 203 9.05 -4.25 -11.31
CA LYS A 203 10.42 -4.15 -10.81
C LYS A 203 10.70 -2.78 -10.17
N ALA A 204 10.40 -1.70 -10.88
CA ALA A 204 10.67 -0.36 -10.40
C ALA A 204 9.86 -0.04 -9.13
N LEU A 205 8.59 -0.47 -9.10
CA LEU A 205 7.73 -0.31 -7.94
C LEU A 205 8.24 -1.12 -6.73
N ALA A 206 8.63 -2.39 -6.92
CA ALA A 206 9.15 -3.21 -5.82
C ALA A 206 10.47 -2.67 -5.25
N GLU A 207 11.36 -2.18 -6.12
CA GLU A 207 12.65 -1.57 -5.72
C GLU A 207 12.45 -0.23 -4.99
N ALA A 208 11.40 0.53 -5.33
CA ALA A 208 11.05 1.76 -4.61
C ALA A 208 10.33 1.51 -3.28
N ASP A 209 9.43 0.52 -3.23
CA ASP A 209 8.58 0.21 -2.08
C ASP A 209 9.36 -0.34 -0.87
N ILE A 210 10.37 -1.18 -1.13
CA ILE A 210 11.04 -1.97 -0.08
C ILE A 210 11.65 -1.12 1.05
N SER A 211 12.14 0.08 0.74
CA SER A 211 12.71 0.97 1.76
C SER A 211 11.64 1.53 2.68
N GLU A 212 10.46 1.86 2.15
CA GLU A 212 9.33 2.34 2.95
C GLU A 212 8.76 1.19 3.79
N ALA A 213 8.56 0.02 3.19
CA ALA A 213 8.11 -1.18 3.89
C ALA A 213 9.02 -1.52 5.08
N ALA A 214 10.34 -1.47 4.89
CA ALA A 214 11.31 -1.71 5.95
C ALA A 214 11.33 -0.60 7.01
N GLY A 215 11.21 0.67 6.60
CA GLY A 215 11.14 1.81 7.50
C GLY A 215 9.95 1.72 8.46
N LEU A 216 8.75 1.47 7.91
CA LEU A 216 7.52 1.34 8.68
C LEU A 216 7.54 0.15 9.65
N ALA A 217 8.21 -0.94 9.26
CA ALA A 217 8.29 -2.15 10.07
C ALA A 217 9.32 -2.04 11.22
N PHE A 218 10.52 -1.56 10.92
CA PHE A 218 11.69 -1.74 11.79
C PHE A 218 12.37 -0.44 12.21
N ASP A 219 12.16 0.67 11.49
CA ASP A 219 12.76 1.95 11.85
C ASP A 219 11.85 2.80 12.72
N GLN A 220 10.75 3.28 12.13
CA GLN A 220 9.80 4.16 12.77
C GLN A 220 8.39 3.90 12.22
N ASP A 221 7.44 3.60 13.12
CA ASP A 221 6.06 3.35 12.76
C ASP A 221 5.28 4.65 12.46
N THR A 222 4.03 4.50 12.00
CA THR A 222 3.15 5.64 11.67
C THR A 222 2.80 6.53 12.87
N LEU A 223 3.06 6.07 14.10
CA LEU A 223 2.90 6.82 15.34
C LEU A 223 4.22 7.45 15.81
N ASN A 224 5.26 7.46 14.96
CA ASN A 224 6.61 7.96 15.22
C ASN A 224 7.36 7.19 16.32
N ARG A 225 6.95 5.97 16.65
CA ARG A 225 7.63 5.10 17.62
C ARG A 225 8.67 4.24 16.92
N ARG A 226 9.70 3.81 17.65
CA ARG A 226 10.75 2.91 17.17
C ARG A 226 10.59 1.53 17.79
N PRO A 227 9.74 0.64 17.24
CA PRO A 227 9.43 -0.66 17.85
C PRO A 227 10.67 -1.55 18.03
N PHE A 228 11.72 -1.36 17.22
CA PHE A 228 12.99 -2.09 17.31
C PHE A 228 14.20 -1.19 17.62
N GLY A 229 13.96 0.01 18.14
CA GLY A 229 15.00 1.00 18.42
C GLY A 229 15.60 1.69 17.18
N GLY A 230 15.02 1.45 16.01
CA GLY A 230 15.47 2.00 14.73
C GLY A 230 16.22 0.98 13.88
N MET A 231 16.19 1.18 12.57
CA MET A 231 16.95 0.39 11.59
C MET A 231 18.38 0.91 11.52
N THR A 232 19.36 0.01 11.69
CA THR A 232 20.80 0.35 11.64
C THR A 232 21.46 -0.07 10.32
N GLY A 233 20.80 -0.95 9.56
CA GLY A 233 21.25 -1.36 8.24
C GLY A 233 20.31 -2.36 7.59
N HIS A 234 20.55 -2.65 6.32
CA HIS A 234 19.86 -3.70 5.58
C HIS A 234 20.81 -4.33 4.57
N GLN A 235 20.46 -5.54 4.11
CA GLN A 235 21.13 -6.23 3.01
C GLN A 235 20.07 -6.85 2.11
N THR A 236 20.19 -6.64 0.79
CA THR A 236 19.37 -7.38 -0.17
C THR A 236 19.80 -8.85 -0.19
N VAL A 237 18.90 -9.76 0.19
CA VAL A 237 19.18 -11.20 0.26
C VAL A 237 18.56 -11.99 -0.88
N ALA A 238 17.51 -11.46 -1.52
CA ALA A 238 16.93 -12.02 -2.73
C ALA A 238 16.17 -10.95 -3.52
N GLN A 239 16.13 -11.09 -4.84
CA GLN A 239 15.25 -10.32 -5.71
C GLN A 239 15.11 -11.03 -7.06
N GLY A 240 14.01 -10.77 -7.78
CA GLY A 240 13.88 -11.27 -9.14
C GLY A 240 12.46 -11.32 -9.67
N PRO A 241 12.32 -11.71 -10.95
CA PRO A 241 11.02 -11.92 -11.56
C PRO A 241 10.31 -13.12 -10.92
N VAL A 242 8.98 -13.04 -10.83
CA VAL A 242 8.14 -14.11 -10.27
C VAL A 242 6.79 -14.15 -10.98
N ALA A 243 6.21 -15.34 -11.13
CA ALA A 243 4.85 -15.49 -11.65
C ALA A 243 3.86 -15.55 -10.49
N VAL A 244 2.90 -14.62 -10.45
CA VAL A 244 1.90 -14.50 -9.38
C VAL A 244 0.55 -14.24 -10.02
N ALA A 245 -0.49 -14.97 -9.61
CA ALA A 245 -1.84 -14.82 -10.18
C ALA A 245 -1.90 -14.89 -11.72
N GLY A 246 -1.01 -15.68 -12.34
CA GLY A 246 -0.91 -15.79 -13.80
C GLY A 246 -0.32 -14.57 -14.50
N ARG A 247 0.31 -13.66 -13.76
CA ARG A 247 0.98 -12.44 -14.27
C ARG A 247 2.45 -12.42 -13.87
N ALA A 248 3.25 -11.70 -14.65
CA ALA A 248 4.65 -11.44 -14.32
C ALA A 248 4.74 -10.32 -13.27
N GLY A 249 5.39 -10.63 -12.16
CA GLY A 249 5.70 -9.70 -11.08
C GLY A 249 7.19 -9.65 -10.80
N TYR A 250 7.55 -8.89 -9.77
CA TYR A 250 8.92 -8.78 -9.28
C TYR A 250 8.90 -8.65 -7.76
N TYR A 251 9.90 -9.20 -7.09
CA TYR A 251 10.06 -9.04 -5.66
C TYR A 251 11.47 -8.59 -5.28
N VAL A 252 11.57 -7.90 -4.16
CA VAL A 252 12.83 -7.56 -3.47
C VAL A 252 12.70 -7.98 -2.02
N ARG A 253 13.69 -8.67 -1.48
CA ARG A 253 13.75 -9.14 -0.10
C ARG A 253 15.00 -8.61 0.59
N TRP A 254 14.80 -7.90 1.68
CA TRP A 254 15.85 -7.38 2.55
C TRP A 254 15.91 -8.18 3.85
N GLN A 255 17.13 -8.40 4.33
CA GLN A 255 17.39 -8.67 5.74
C GLN A 255 17.72 -7.34 6.42
N VAL A 256 17.01 -7.02 7.49
CA VAL A 256 17.09 -5.76 8.22
C VAL A 256 17.81 -5.98 9.55
N THR A 257 18.76 -5.11 9.87
CA THR A 257 19.42 -5.05 11.17
C THR A 257 18.86 -3.86 11.95
N THR A 258 18.53 -4.08 13.22
CA THR A 258 17.93 -3.08 14.10
C THR A 258 18.82 -2.80 15.31
N ALA A 259 18.58 -1.70 16.01
CA ALA A 259 19.32 -1.35 17.22
C ALA A 259 18.98 -2.30 18.39
N LYS A 260 17.75 -2.84 18.42
CA LYS A 260 17.28 -3.80 19.41
C LYS A 260 16.51 -4.95 18.76
N GLY A 261 16.47 -6.08 19.45
CA GLY A 261 15.84 -7.29 18.94
C GLY A 261 16.67 -7.97 17.84
N PRO A 262 16.13 -9.02 17.22
CA PRO A 262 16.86 -9.85 16.25
C PRO A 262 16.95 -9.24 14.84
N GLY A 263 16.30 -8.10 14.59
CA GLY A 263 16.03 -7.62 13.23
C GLY A 263 14.96 -8.46 12.55
N GLY A 264 14.93 -8.42 11.21
CA GLY A 264 13.90 -9.12 10.47
C GLY A 264 14.15 -9.24 8.97
N TYR A 265 13.17 -9.79 8.28
CA TYR A 265 13.12 -9.89 6.83
C TYR A 265 11.92 -9.11 6.33
N VAL A 266 12.15 -8.29 5.31
CA VAL A 266 11.10 -7.53 4.63
C VAL A 266 11.10 -7.94 3.16
N GLN A 267 9.93 -8.16 2.59
CA GLN A 267 9.80 -8.36 1.15
C GLN A 267 8.70 -7.47 0.60
N SER A 268 8.99 -6.82 -0.52
CA SER A 268 8.00 -6.13 -1.35
C SER A 268 7.86 -6.93 -2.64
N LEU A 269 6.64 -7.40 -2.90
CA LEU A 269 6.24 -8.09 -4.12
C LEU A 269 5.28 -7.19 -4.87
N VAL A 270 5.50 -7.00 -6.16
CA VAL A 270 4.59 -6.25 -7.03
C VAL A 270 4.21 -7.08 -8.24
N PHE A 271 2.94 -7.05 -8.62
CA PHE A 271 2.43 -7.66 -9.85
C PHE A 271 1.15 -6.94 -10.31
N PRO A 272 0.82 -6.94 -11.61
CA PRO A 272 -0.42 -6.37 -12.11
C PRO A 272 -1.64 -7.12 -11.57
N SER A 273 -2.68 -6.39 -11.13
CA SER A 273 -3.96 -7.02 -10.80
C SER A 273 -4.57 -7.69 -12.04
N SER A 274 -5.29 -8.80 -11.83
CA SER A 274 -6.12 -9.42 -12.86
C SER A 274 -7.49 -8.73 -13.03
N MET A 275 -7.80 -7.75 -12.18
CA MET A 275 -9.07 -7.04 -12.14
C MET A 275 -8.93 -5.62 -12.71
N GLY A 276 -10.00 -5.13 -13.35
CA GLY A 276 -10.12 -3.72 -13.73
C GLY A 276 -9.02 -3.23 -14.69
N THR A 277 -8.36 -2.13 -14.32
CA THR A 277 -7.32 -1.45 -15.12
C THR A 277 -5.93 -2.10 -14.99
N GLU A 278 -5.84 -3.31 -14.44
CA GLU A 278 -4.59 -4.00 -14.13
C GLU A 278 -3.64 -3.18 -13.23
N ALA A 279 -4.21 -2.39 -12.31
CA ALA A 279 -3.43 -1.58 -11.38
C ALA A 279 -2.43 -2.48 -10.59
N PRO A 280 -1.18 -2.03 -10.38
CA PRO A 280 -0.19 -2.85 -9.67
C PRO A 280 -0.61 -3.11 -8.22
N VAL A 281 -0.60 -4.36 -7.82
CA VAL A 281 -0.81 -4.79 -6.44
C VAL A 281 0.55 -4.96 -5.78
N VAL A 282 0.72 -4.37 -4.61
CA VAL A 282 1.88 -4.49 -3.74
C VAL A 282 1.52 -5.39 -2.57
N VAL A 283 2.37 -6.39 -2.30
CA VAL A 283 2.27 -7.26 -1.13
C VAL A 283 3.54 -7.10 -0.32
N ARG A 284 3.40 -6.63 0.92
CA ARG A 284 4.51 -6.46 1.86
C ARG A 284 4.51 -7.62 2.86
N TYR A 285 5.67 -8.22 3.08
CA TYR A 285 5.91 -9.27 4.07
C TYR A 285 6.89 -8.73 5.10
N VAL A 286 6.59 -8.89 6.40
CA VAL A 286 7.45 -8.44 7.51
C VAL A 286 7.55 -9.56 8.53
N PHE A 287 8.71 -10.22 8.59
CA PHE A 287 8.95 -11.38 9.44
C PHE A 287 10.12 -11.08 10.40
N ASP A 288 9.98 -11.38 11.68
CA ASP A 288 11.10 -11.31 12.62
C ASP A 288 12.17 -12.35 12.28
N ALA A 289 13.44 -12.03 12.52
CA ALA A 289 14.56 -12.96 12.33
C ALA A 289 14.89 -13.79 13.59
N GLY A 290 14.13 -13.60 14.68
CA GLY A 290 14.30 -14.32 15.95
C GLY A 290 13.88 -15.78 15.88
N GLN A 291 14.09 -16.53 16.98
CA GLN A 291 13.72 -17.95 17.06
C GLN A 291 12.20 -18.19 16.92
N ASP A 292 11.41 -17.22 17.35
CA ASP A 292 9.94 -17.23 17.27
C ASP A 292 9.42 -16.62 15.95
N GLY A 293 10.34 -16.18 15.08
CA GLY A 293 10.01 -15.69 13.74
C GLY A 293 9.43 -16.80 12.86
N PRO A 294 8.45 -16.50 11.99
CA PRO A 294 7.91 -17.48 11.07
C PRO A 294 8.99 -17.95 10.08
N PRO A 295 8.89 -19.19 9.55
CA PRO A 295 9.85 -19.70 8.58
C PRO A 295 9.96 -18.77 7.36
N LEU A 296 11.19 -18.40 6.98
CA LEU A 296 11.41 -17.52 5.83
C LEU A 296 10.80 -18.07 4.53
N ALA A 297 10.75 -19.41 4.39
CA ALA A 297 10.13 -20.11 3.28
C ALA A 297 8.62 -19.85 3.15
N ASP A 298 7.96 -19.34 4.19
CA ASP A 298 6.55 -18.98 4.13
C ASP A 298 6.31 -17.73 3.27
N MET A 299 7.27 -16.80 3.14
CA MET A 299 7.17 -15.71 2.15
C MET A 299 6.94 -16.29 0.75
N ASP A 300 7.75 -17.29 0.36
CA ASP A 300 7.65 -17.96 -0.94
C ASP A 300 6.40 -18.84 -1.08
N ARG A 301 5.94 -19.43 0.03
CA ARG A 301 4.70 -20.22 0.06
C ARG A 301 3.48 -19.33 -0.15
N ILE A 302 3.42 -18.20 0.54
CA ILE A 302 2.34 -17.23 0.42
C ILE A 302 2.35 -16.64 -0.99
N THR A 303 3.50 -16.17 -1.50
CA THR A 303 3.61 -15.66 -2.88
C THR A 303 3.09 -16.66 -3.91
N ARG A 304 3.49 -17.94 -3.81
CA ARG A 304 2.99 -19.00 -4.72
C ARG A 304 1.50 -19.32 -4.53
N GLY A 305 0.93 -19.00 -3.38
CA GLY A 305 -0.49 -19.22 -3.05
C GLY A 305 -1.42 -18.10 -3.50
N ILE A 306 -0.90 -16.98 -4.03
CA ILE A 306 -1.72 -15.86 -4.46
C ILE A 306 -2.46 -16.19 -5.77
N ARG A 307 -3.78 -16.00 -5.79
CA ARG A 307 -4.65 -16.21 -6.98
C ARG A 307 -5.61 -15.03 -7.16
N PRO A 308 -6.07 -14.73 -8.38
CA PRO A 308 -7.25 -13.90 -8.63
C PRO A 308 -8.45 -14.34 -7.79
N VAL A 309 -9.27 -13.38 -7.34
CA VAL A 309 -10.62 -13.71 -6.85
C VAL A 309 -11.44 -14.29 -8.00
N GLY A 310 -12.14 -15.40 -7.75
CA GLY A 310 -12.98 -16.08 -8.75
C GLY A 310 -12.34 -17.30 -9.42
N ASP A 311 -11.04 -17.54 -9.22
CA ASP A 311 -10.34 -18.73 -9.75
C ASP A 311 -10.77 -20.06 -9.09
N ALA A 312 -11.59 -20.01 -8.04
CA ALA A 312 -12.07 -21.19 -7.31
C ALA A 312 -13.12 -22.05 -8.07
N ALA A 313 -13.31 -21.84 -9.38
CA ALA A 313 -14.32 -22.57 -10.17
C ALA A 313 -13.88 -23.01 -11.58
N THR A 314 -12.59 -23.17 -11.88
CA THR A 314 -12.14 -23.80 -13.15
C THR A 314 -11.63 -25.22 -12.96
N GLY A 315 -12.37 -26.01 -12.18
CA GLY A 315 -12.42 -27.47 -12.32
C GLY A 315 -13.61 -27.87 -13.17
N GLY A 316 -13.52 -27.72 -14.49
CA GLY A 316 -14.60 -28.10 -15.40
C GLY A 316 -14.46 -27.50 -16.78
N GLY A 317 -13.75 -28.21 -17.66
CA GLY A 317 -13.73 -27.87 -19.08
C GLY A 317 -15.11 -28.03 -19.70
N VAL A 318 -15.47 -27.07 -20.56
CA VAL A 318 -16.28 -27.35 -21.75
C VAL A 318 -15.59 -26.68 -22.92
N GLY A 319 -15.04 -27.53 -23.80
CA GLY A 319 -14.48 -27.10 -25.07
C GLY A 319 -15.60 -26.59 -25.96
N SER A 320 -15.38 -25.41 -26.53
CA SER A 320 -16.07 -24.99 -27.73
C SER A 320 -15.69 -25.93 -28.88
N SER A 321 -16.62 -26.79 -29.29
CA SER A 321 -16.58 -27.41 -30.61
C SER A 321 -17.89 -27.12 -31.33
N ILE A 322 -17.97 -25.94 -31.92
CA ILE A 322 -18.82 -25.70 -33.08
C ILE A 322 -18.14 -26.43 -34.24
N GLY A 323 -18.63 -27.62 -34.57
CA GLY A 323 -18.31 -28.31 -35.82
C GLY A 323 -19.32 -27.90 -36.90
N PRO A 324 -18.89 -27.72 -38.16
CA PRO A 324 -19.80 -27.38 -39.25
C PRO A 324 -20.63 -28.60 -39.66
N THR A 325 -21.94 -28.40 -39.86
CA THR A 325 -22.88 -29.40 -40.39
C THR A 325 -22.67 -29.59 -41.89
N PRO A 326 -22.58 -30.84 -42.40
CA PRO A 326 -22.91 -31.18 -43.78
C PRO A 326 -24.41 -31.43 -43.98
#